data_AF-A0AAP5IFR5-F1
#
_entry.id   AF-A0AAP5IFR5-F1
#
_cell.length_a   1.000
_cell.length_b   1.000
_cell.length_c   1.000
_cell.angle_alpha   90.00
_cell.angle_beta   90.00
_cell.angle_gamma   90.00
#
_symmetry.space_group_name_H-M   'P 1'
#
loop_
_entity.id
_entity.type
_entity.pdbx_description
1 polymer ?
#
loop_
_entity_poly.entity_id
_entity_poly.type
_entity_poly.pdbx_seq_one_letter_code
_entity_poly.pdbx_strand_id
1 'polypeptide(L)'
;MFLWYLVSLEREKLDALLKKPKHLPISFGGLTETALDIYCAQLQYQELDNVVGNQNVLLPFEVISDNYFKQFAIWMEFILSSKLGISVDKYKQLALFIAGAVELNISPESLAQNQWKKAGEFIRNPRKVGNKVLNDDDGYPEPRGRWGGLKGQMQQCEKTVEIVKVLLK
;
A
#
# COMPACT_ATOMS: atom_id res chain seq x y z
N MET A 1 -6.94 4.87 5.42
CA MET A 1 -5.60 5.25 4.92
C MET A 1 -4.53 4.28 5.39
N PHE A 2 -4.34 4.09 6.71
CA PHE A 2 -3.33 3.16 7.25
C PHE A 2 -3.52 1.69 6.81
N LEU A 3 -4.77 1.20 6.75
CA LEU A 3 -5.05 -0.14 6.21
C LEU A 3 -4.51 -0.33 4.79
N TRP A 4 -4.66 0.68 3.92
CA TRP A 4 -4.13 0.63 2.55
C TRP A 4 -2.61 0.58 2.50
N TYR A 5 -1.95 1.24 3.44
CA TYR A 5 -0.50 1.20 3.58
C TYR A 5 -0.03 -0.22 3.95
N LEU A 6 -0.67 -0.86 4.94
CA LEU A 6 -0.36 -2.24 5.33
C LEU A 6 -0.65 -3.23 4.19
N VAL A 7 -1.82 -3.13 3.57
CA VAL A 7 -2.22 -3.98 2.43
C VAL A 7 -1.26 -3.85 1.26
N SER A 8 -0.71 -2.65 1.01
CA SER A 8 0.29 -2.46 -0.04
C SER A 8 1.63 -3.12 0.30
N LEU A 9 2.08 -3.00 1.55
CA LEU A 9 3.31 -3.65 2.03
C LEU A 9 3.22 -5.17 2.02
N GLU A 10 2.04 -5.71 2.34
CA GLU A 10 1.79 -7.15 2.44
C GLU A 10 1.02 -7.71 1.25
N ARG A 11 0.99 -7.00 0.12
CA ARG A 11 0.16 -7.35 -1.05
C ARG A 11 0.37 -8.78 -1.55
N GLU A 12 1.61 -9.27 -1.51
CA GLU A 12 1.94 -10.64 -1.90
C GLU A 12 1.39 -11.67 -0.92
N LYS A 13 1.52 -11.41 0.39
CA LYS A 13 0.97 -12.27 1.45
C LYS A 13 -0.55 -12.30 1.39
N LEU A 14 -1.18 -11.14 1.18
CA LEU A 14 -2.62 -11.07 0.98
C LEU A 14 -3.02 -11.84 -0.28
N ASP A 15 -2.36 -11.65 -1.42
CA ASP A 15 -2.67 -12.39 -2.64
C ASP A 15 -2.54 -13.92 -2.46
N ALA A 16 -1.54 -14.37 -1.70
CA ALA A 16 -1.39 -15.77 -1.32
C ALA A 16 -2.55 -16.27 -0.44
N LEU A 17 -2.95 -15.48 0.56
CA LEU A 17 -4.08 -15.77 1.46
C LEU A 17 -5.41 -15.88 0.68
N LEU A 18 -5.65 -14.96 -0.26
CA LEU A 18 -6.89 -14.91 -1.05
C LEU A 18 -7.11 -16.16 -1.92
N LYS A 19 -6.03 -16.88 -2.27
CA LYS A 19 -6.13 -18.15 -3.00
C LYS A 19 -6.69 -19.29 -2.14
N LYS A 20 -6.59 -19.22 -0.80
CA LYS A 20 -6.98 -20.29 0.12
C LYS A 20 -7.48 -19.78 1.51
N PRO A 21 -8.54 -18.96 1.60
CA PRO A 21 -9.00 -18.40 2.88
C PRO A 21 -9.85 -19.39 3.72
N LYS A 22 -9.60 -20.70 3.66
CA LYS A 22 -10.54 -21.75 4.14
C LYS A 22 -10.85 -21.72 5.63
N HIS A 23 -9.96 -21.17 6.45
CA HIS A 23 -10.15 -21.04 7.90
C HIS A 23 -10.94 -19.79 8.28
N LEU A 24 -11.20 -18.88 7.33
CA LEU A 24 -11.97 -17.66 7.56
C LEU A 24 -13.42 -17.86 7.10
N PRO A 25 -14.38 -17.18 7.73
CA PRO A 25 -15.80 -17.27 7.36
C PRO A 25 -16.15 -16.50 6.07
N ILE A 26 -15.16 -15.96 5.36
CA ILE A 26 -15.33 -15.07 4.20
C ILE A 26 -14.66 -15.68 2.97
N SER A 27 -15.38 -15.76 1.86
CA SER A 27 -14.86 -16.22 0.57
C SER A 27 -14.38 -15.06 -0.30
N PHE A 28 -13.29 -15.26 -1.03
CA PHE A 28 -12.78 -14.26 -1.97
C PHE A 28 -13.52 -14.28 -3.32
N GLY A 29 -14.20 -13.18 -3.66
CA GLY A 29 -14.95 -13.01 -4.91
C GLY A 29 -14.21 -12.24 -6.02
N GLY A 30 -12.91 -11.99 -5.87
CA GLY A 30 -12.12 -11.20 -6.81
C GLY A 30 -12.25 -9.67 -6.65
N LEU A 31 -13.12 -9.22 -5.73
CA LEU A 31 -13.32 -7.80 -5.45
C LEU A 31 -12.32 -7.30 -4.40
N THR A 32 -11.92 -6.04 -4.56
CA THR A 32 -11.04 -5.35 -3.62
C THR A 32 -11.63 -5.28 -2.23
N GLU A 33 -12.94 -5.04 -2.11
CA GLU A 33 -13.63 -4.98 -0.81
C GLU A 33 -13.50 -6.31 -0.07
N THR A 34 -13.84 -7.42 -0.74
CA THR A 34 -13.67 -8.76 -0.15
C THR A 34 -12.21 -9.09 0.20
N ALA A 35 -11.24 -8.53 -0.52
CA ALA A 35 -9.83 -8.70 -0.17
C ALA A 35 -9.47 -7.95 1.13
N LEU A 36 -10.00 -6.74 1.34
CA LEU A 36 -9.82 -5.99 2.57
C LEU A 36 -10.52 -6.65 3.76
N ASP A 37 -11.73 -7.18 3.56
CA ASP A 37 -12.46 -7.90 4.60
C ASP A 37 -11.68 -9.15 5.04
N ILE A 38 -11.12 -9.90 4.10
CA ILE A 38 -10.26 -11.06 4.39
C ILE A 38 -8.97 -10.63 5.11
N TYR A 39 -8.35 -9.52 4.72
CA TYR A 39 -7.17 -9.00 5.40
C TYR A 39 -7.46 -8.67 6.88
N CYS A 40 -8.56 -7.96 7.16
CA CYS A 40 -8.98 -7.64 8.52
C CYS A 40 -9.37 -8.90 9.32
N ALA A 41 -10.13 -9.82 8.71
CA ALA A 41 -10.51 -11.07 9.34
C ALA A 41 -9.29 -11.94 9.68
N GLN A 42 -8.27 -11.94 8.82
CA GLN A 42 -7.01 -12.63 9.09
C GLN A 42 -6.26 -11.99 10.27
N LEU A 43 -6.17 -10.66 10.34
CA LEU A 43 -5.54 -10.00 11.48
C LEU A 43 -6.25 -10.35 12.79
N GLN A 44 -7.59 -10.32 12.80
CA GLN A 44 -8.38 -10.68 13.97
C GLN A 44 -8.21 -12.15 14.34
N TYR A 45 -8.21 -13.06 13.36
CA TYR A 45 -8.02 -14.49 13.56
C TYR A 45 -6.66 -14.78 14.23
N GLN A 46 -5.58 -14.16 13.74
CA GLN A 46 -4.24 -14.34 14.31
C GLN A 46 -4.13 -13.84 15.76
N GLU A 47 -4.85 -12.77 16.10
CA GLU A 47 -4.85 -12.17 17.44
C GLU A 47 -5.65 -13.00 18.45
N LEU A 48 -6.84 -13.49 18.06
CA LEU A 48 -7.75 -14.18 18.97
C LEU A 48 -7.39 -15.64 19.21
N ASP A 49 -6.99 -16.37 18.16
CA ASP A 49 -6.86 -17.82 18.27
C ASP A 49 -5.50 -18.28 18.82
N ASN A 50 -4.55 -17.37 19.09
CA ASN A 50 -3.24 -17.65 19.73
C ASN A 50 -2.66 -19.02 19.33
N VAL A 51 -2.72 -19.35 18.03
CA VAL A 51 -2.48 -20.73 17.59
C VAL A 51 -1.01 -21.02 17.73
N VAL A 52 -0.67 -21.67 18.85
CA VAL A 52 0.62 -22.28 19.16
C VAL A 52 1.08 -23.08 17.94
N GLY A 53 1.97 -22.48 17.14
CA GLY A 53 2.63 -23.14 16.01
C GLY A 53 2.23 -22.70 14.60
N ASN A 54 1.30 -21.75 14.39
CA ASN A 54 1.01 -21.25 13.04
C ASN A 54 1.77 -19.96 12.74
N GLN A 55 2.57 -19.96 11.67
CA GLN A 55 3.31 -18.80 11.19
C GLN A 55 2.32 -17.66 10.91
N ASN A 56 2.52 -16.50 11.53
CA ASN A 56 1.76 -15.29 11.26
C ASN A 56 1.79 -15.00 9.75
N VAL A 57 0.63 -15.19 9.08
CA VAL A 57 0.51 -15.01 7.62
C VAL A 57 0.71 -13.55 7.27
N LEU A 58 0.07 -12.67 8.04
CA LEU A 58 0.23 -11.22 7.99
C LEU A 58 1.10 -10.73 9.16
N LEU A 59 1.48 -9.45 9.14
CA LEU A 59 2.25 -8.84 10.21
C LEU A 59 1.52 -8.95 11.57
N PRO A 60 2.21 -9.32 12.65
CA PRO A 60 1.66 -9.31 14.01
C PRO A 60 1.35 -7.88 14.49
N PHE A 61 0.45 -7.75 15.46
CA PHE A 61 0.06 -6.45 16.03
C PHE A 61 1.26 -5.68 16.59
N GLU A 62 2.19 -6.34 17.28
CA GLU A 62 3.38 -5.70 17.85
C GLU A 62 4.23 -5.09 16.74
N VAL A 63 4.43 -5.80 15.63
CA VAL A 63 5.22 -5.30 14.50
C VAL A 63 4.50 -4.15 13.79
N ILE A 64 3.17 -4.25 13.63
CA ILE A 64 2.36 -3.18 13.04
C ILE A 64 2.45 -1.91 13.88
N SER A 65 2.25 -2.03 15.19
CA SER A 65 2.21 -0.89 16.12
C SER A 65 3.60 -0.29 16.35
N ASP A 66 4.61 -1.12 16.59
CA ASP A 66 5.93 -0.62 16.97
C ASP A 66 6.79 -0.16 15.80
N ASN A 67 6.59 -0.72 14.60
CA ASN A 67 7.45 -0.41 13.46
C ASN A 67 6.67 0.32 12.35
N TYR A 68 5.65 -0.32 11.79
CA TYR A 68 5.00 0.17 10.58
C TYR A 68 4.13 1.42 10.83
N PHE A 69 3.45 1.50 11.98
CA PHE A 69 2.70 2.70 12.35
C PHE A 69 3.63 3.89 12.58
N LYS A 70 4.76 3.70 13.26
CA LYS A 70 5.75 4.77 13.48
C LYS A 70 6.30 5.29 12.14
N GLN A 71 6.69 4.41 11.22
CA GLN A 71 7.15 4.81 9.89
C GLN A 71 6.07 5.55 9.10
N PHE A 72 4.83 5.06 9.14
CA PHE A 72 3.70 5.73 8.51
C PHE A 72 3.46 7.14 9.08
N ALA A 73 3.52 7.29 10.41
CA ALA A 73 3.32 8.56 11.09
C ALA A 73 4.41 9.58 10.72
N ILE A 74 5.68 9.17 10.68
CA ILE A 74 6.81 10.02 10.24
C ILE A 74 6.56 10.52 8.81
N TRP A 75 6.25 9.62 7.87
CA TRP A 75 5.95 10.01 6.49
C TRP A 75 4.77 10.98 6.39
N MET A 76 3.71 10.74 7.16
CA MET A 76 2.55 11.64 7.21
C MET A 76 2.92 13.03 7.73
N GLU A 77 3.73 13.12 8.79
CA GLU A 77 4.22 14.39 9.33
C GLU A 77 4.99 15.20 8.27
N PHE A 78 5.91 14.57 7.56
CA PHE A 78 6.68 15.21 6.48
C PHE A 78 5.81 15.66 5.31
N ILE A 79 4.81 14.86 4.93
CA ILE A 79 3.91 15.21 3.82
C ILE A 79 3.00 16.39 4.20
N LEU A 80 2.54 16.44 5.45
CA LEU A 80 1.72 17.55 5.94
C LEU A 80 2.55 18.83 6.12
N SER A 81 3.82 18.72 6.55
CA SER A 81 4.71 19.87 6.75
C SER A 81 5.30 20.43 5.44
N SER A 82 5.51 19.59 4.43
CA SER A 82 6.07 19.98 3.12
C SER A 82 5.14 20.82 2.24
N LYS A 83 3.93 21.17 2.72
CA LYS A 83 2.93 22.01 2.04
C LYS A 83 2.58 21.52 0.63
N LEU A 84 2.62 20.20 0.40
CA LEU A 84 2.26 19.62 -0.89
C LEU A 84 0.78 19.83 -1.25
N GLY A 85 -0.08 20.31 -0.35
CA GLY A 85 -1.47 20.63 -0.68
C GLY A 85 -2.20 19.43 -1.30
N ILE A 86 -2.03 18.25 -0.69
CA ILE A 86 -2.67 17.01 -1.15
C ILE A 86 -4.08 16.99 -0.60
N SER A 87 -5.06 16.84 -1.49
CA SER A 87 -6.46 16.74 -1.10
C SER A 87 -6.75 15.39 -0.42
N VAL A 88 -7.71 15.41 0.52
CA VAL A 88 -8.08 14.25 1.35
C VAL A 88 -8.57 13.08 0.50
N ASP A 89 -9.19 13.34 -0.66
CA ASP A 89 -9.63 12.31 -1.61
C ASP A 89 -8.48 11.45 -2.16
N LYS A 90 -7.22 11.90 -2.05
CA LYS A 90 -6.03 11.15 -2.45
C LYS A 90 -5.50 10.21 -1.37
N TYR A 91 -6.23 9.99 -0.27
CA TYR A 91 -5.80 9.16 0.86
C TYR A 91 -5.26 7.77 0.44
N LYS A 92 -5.90 7.11 -0.54
CA LYS A 92 -5.44 5.79 -1.01
C LYS A 92 -4.09 5.91 -1.70
N GLN A 93 -3.97 6.83 -2.66
CA GLN A 93 -2.73 7.05 -3.40
C GLN A 93 -1.58 7.44 -2.48
N LEU A 94 -1.87 8.28 -1.49
CA LEU A 94 -0.93 8.67 -0.45
C LEU A 94 -0.44 7.45 0.34
N ALA A 95 -1.34 6.57 0.77
CA ALA A 95 -0.99 5.36 1.50
C ALA A 95 -0.11 4.40 0.66
N LEU A 96 -0.43 4.21 -0.63
CA LEU A 96 0.38 3.39 -1.54
C LEU A 96 1.78 4.00 -1.75
N PHE A 97 1.86 5.32 -1.90
CA PHE A 97 3.14 6.02 -2.04
C PHE A 97 4.02 5.82 -0.80
N ILE A 98 3.47 6.00 0.40
CA ILE A 98 4.18 5.80 1.66
C ILE A 98 4.63 4.33 1.79
N ALA A 99 3.77 3.37 1.42
CA ALA A 99 4.13 1.95 1.44
C ALA A 99 5.32 1.67 0.52
N GLY A 100 5.31 2.17 -0.71
CA GLY A 100 6.42 1.99 -1.64
C GLY A 100 7.72 2.64 -1.15
N ALA A 101 7.65 3.80 -0.51
CA ALA A 101 8.84 4.46 0.02
C ALA A 101 9.44 3.70 1.21
N VAL A 102 8.58 3.20 2.11
CA VAL A 102 8.97 2.35 3.24
C VAL A 102 9.56 1.02 2.76
N GLU A 103 8.93 0.34 1.81
CA GLU A 103 9.44 -0.91 1.21
C GLU A 103 10.84 -0.73 0.61
N LEU A 104 11.11 0.44 0.04
CA LEU A 104 12.40 0.79 -0.55
C LEU A 104 13.44 1.29 0.46
N ASN A 105 13.10 1.30 1.76
CA ASN A 105 13.88 1.83 2.87
C ASN A 105 14.30 3.30 2.67
N ILE A 106 13.39 4.13 2.16
CA ILE A 106 13.62 5.55 1.95
C ILE A 106 13.10 6.31 3.16
N SER A 107 13.91 7.24 3.68
CA SER A 107 13.52 8.15 4.76
C SER A 107 13.06 9.49 4.17
N PRO A 108 11.95 10.08 4.65
CA PRO A 108 11.46 11.36 4.16
C PRO A 108 12.45 12.52 4.42
N GLU A 109 13.25 12.43 5.49
CA GLU A 109 14.32 13.38 5.84
C GLU A 109 15.41 13.46 4.76
N SER A 110 15.66 12.35 4.05
CA SER A 110 16.71 12.28 3.02
C SER A 110 16.31 12.88 1.68
N LEU A 111 15.03 13.23 1.50
CA LEU A 111 14.51 13.68 0.21
C LEU A 111 14.80 15.16 -0.08
N ALA A 112 15.37 15.43 -1.24
CA ALA A 112 15.54 16.77 -1.76
C ALA A 112 14.19 17.41 -2.16
N GLN A 113 14.14 18.74 -2.17
CA GLN A 113 12.94 19.52 -2.58
C GLN A 113 12.35 19.06 -3.93
N ASN A 114 13.20 18.72 -4.90
CA ASN A 114 12.76 18.27 -6.22
C ASN A 114 12.09 16.88 -6.15
N GLN A 115 12.59 15.97 -5.32
CA GLN A 115 11.97 14.66 -5.10
C GLN A 115 10.60 14.82 -4.44
N TRP A 116 10.49 15.71 -3.44
CA TRP A 116 9.20 16.08 -2.84
C TRP A 116 8.21 16.65 -3.86
N LYS A 117 8.68 17.52 -4.76
CA LYS A 117 7.84 18.06 -5.84
C LYS A 117 7.32 16.95 -6.75
N LYS A 118 8.20 16.05 -7.21
CA LYS A 118 7.82 14.89 -8.03
C LYS A 118 6.84 13.95 -7.31
N ALA A 119 7.07 13.68 -6.03
CA ALA A 119 6.18 12.89 -5.19
C ALA A 119 4.78 13.53 -5.11
N GLY A 120 4.71 14.84 -4.83
CA GLY A 120 3.45 15.57 -4.81
C GLY A 120 2.72 15.57 -6.15
N GLU A 121 3.45 15.68 -7.27
CA GLU A 121 2.85 15.56 -8.61
C GLU A 121 2.25 14.17 -8.85
N PHE A 122 2.97 13.11 -8.46
CA PHE A 122 2.47 11.74 -8.56
C PHE A 122 1.25 11.50 -7.68
N ILE A 123 1.25 11.93 -6.42
CA ILE A 123 0.10 11.73 -5.53
C ILE A 123 -1.15 12.45 -6.05
N ARG A 124 -1.00 13.66 -6.63
CA ARG A 124 -2.12 14.42 -7.19
C ARG A 124 -2.62 13.85 -8.51
N ASN A 125 -1.70 13.41 -9.38
CA ASN A 125 -2.00 12.96 -10.74
C ASN A 125 -1.38 11.60 -11.05
N PRO A 126 -1.78 10.54 -10.32
CA PRO A 126 -1.04 9.27 -10.31
C PRO A 126 -0.98 8.60 -11.66
N ARG A 127 -2.08 8.62 -12.44
CA ARG A 127 -2.11 8.04 -13.79
C ARG A 127 -1.19 8.77 -14.76
N LYS A 128 -1.34 10.10 -14.85
CA LYS A 128 -0.53 10.93 -15.77
C LYS A 128 0.97 10.80 -15.46
N VAL A 129 1.32 10.90 -14.19
CA VAL A 129 2.74 10.83 -13.78
C VAL A 129 3.26 9.41 -13.85
N GLY A 130 2.49 8.41 -13.43
CA GLY A 130 2.88 7.01 -13.49
C GLY A 130 3.15 6.54 -14.91
N ASN A 131 2.26 6.84 -15.86
CA ASN A 131 2.45 6.52 -17.27
C ASN A 131 3.71 7.18 -17.85
N LYS A 132 3.94 8.46 -17.51
CA LYS A 132 5.14 9.19 -17.91
C LYS A 132 6.42 8.58 -17.33
N VAL A 133 6.40 8.19 -16.06
CA VAL A 133 7.56 7.63 -15.35
C VAL A 133 7.90 6.23 -15.87
N LEU A 134 6.87 5.42 -16.14
CA LEU A 134 7.02 4.06 -16.64
C LEU A 134 7.20 3.99 -18.16
N ASN A 135 7.04 5.12 -18.86
CA ASN A 135 7.06 5.20 -20.32
C ASN A 135 6.06 4.23 -20.98
N ASP A 136 4.84 4.17 -20.42
CA ASP A 136 3.75 3.28 -20.82
C ASP A 136 2.40 3.99 -20.60
N ASP A 137 1.60 4.14 -21.65
CA ASP A 137 0.30 4.83 -21.64
C ASP A 137 -0.79 4.11 -20.80
N ASP A 138 -0.58 2.86 -20.42
CA ASP A 138 -1.41 2.12 -19.46
C ASP A 138 -0.59 1.61 -18.26
N GLY A 139 0.58 2.22 -18.03
CA GLY A 139 1.57 1.79 -17.04
C GLY A 139 1.10 1.91 -15.59
N TYR A 140 0.15 2.79 -15.29
CA TYR A 140 -0.44 2.92 -13.94
C TYR A 140 -1.92 2.51 -13.90
N PRO A 141 -2.26 1.39 -13.23
CA PRO A 141 -3.63 0.86 -13.19
C PRO A 141 -4.68 1.76 -12.53
N GLU A 142 -5.91 1.67 -13.04
CA GLU A 142 -7.14 2.17 -12.39
C GLU A 142 -8.04 1.00 -11.98
N PRO A 143 -7.90 0.51 -10.73
CA PRO A 143 -8.67 -0.63 -10.26
C PRO A 143 -10.14 -0.25 -10.11
N ARG A 144 -10.97 -0.80 -11.00
CA ARG A 144 -12.44 -0.71 -10.97
C ARG A 144 -13.04 -1.68 -9.94
N GLY A 145 -12.53 -1.64 -8.71
CA GLY A 145 -12.96 -2.51 -7.61
C GLY A 145 -12.49 -3.97 -7.67
N ARG A 146 -11.60 -4.32 -8.61
CA ARG A 146 -10.99 -5.66 -8.71
C ARG A 146 -9.64 -5.70 -7.99
N TRP A 147 -9.41 -6.77 -7.24
CA TRP A 147 -8.13 -6.99 -6.56
C TRP A 147 -7.03 -7.42 -7.54
N GLY A 148 -7.30 -8.50 -8.29
CA GLY A 148 -6.33 -9.10 -9.22
C GLY A 148 -6.45 -8.61 -10.67
N GLY A 149 -5.58 -9.15 -11.52
CA GLY A 149 -5.48 -8.83 -12.95
C GLY A 149 -4.59 -7.62 -13.25
N LEU A 150 -4.30 -7.39 -14.53
CA LEU A 150 -3.39 -6.33 -15.00
C LEU A 150 -3.86 -4.91 -14.63
N LYS A 151 -5.16 -4.74 -14.40
CA LYS A 151 -5.75 -3.47 -13.95
C LYS A 151 -6.23 -3.53 -12.50
N GLY A 152 -5.83 -4.57 -11.75
CA GLY A 152 -6.25 -4.81 -10.38
C GLY A 152 -5.54 -3.92 -9.36
N GLN A 153 -6.08 -3.90 -8.15
CA GLN A 153 -5.51 -3.16 -7.02
C GLN A 153 -4.12 -3.66 -6.64
N MET A 154 -3.86 -4.97 -6.74
CA MET A 154 -2.53 -5.53 -6.50
C MET A 154 -1.50 -4.95 -7.47
N GLN A 155 -1.81 -4.91 -8.77
CA GLN A 155 -0.93 -4.33 -9.78
C GLN A 155 -0.70 -2.83 -9.54
N GLN A 156 -1.71 -2.11 -9.03
CA GLN A 156 -1.55 -0.70 -8.65
C GLN A 156 -0.52 -0.53 -7.51
N CYS A 157 -0.52 -1.44 -6.52
CA CYS A 157 0.48 -1.44 -5.46
C CYS A 157 1.89 -1.69 -6.04
N GLU A 158 2.07 -2.70 -6.90
CA GLU A 158 3.36 -2.99 -7.56
C GLU A 158 3.88 -1.79 -8.34
N LYS A 159 3.04 -1.21 -9.20
CA LYS A 159 3.41 -0.06 -10.03
C LYS A 159 3.73 1.17 -9.19
N THR A 160 3.11 1.31 -8.03
CA THR A 160 3.47 2.38 -7.10
C THR A 160 4.89 2.22 -6.59
N VAL A 161 5.33 1.02 -6.21
CA VAL A 161 6.71 0.76 -5.76
C VAL A 161 7.71 1.08 -6.87
N GLU A 162 7.43 0.63 -8.10
CA GLU A 162 8.26 0.92 -9.28
C GLU A 162 8.41 2.44 -9.51
N ILE A 163 7.29 3.18 -9.48
CA ILE A 163 7.30 4.64 -9.68
C ILE A 163 8.05 5.33 -8.55
N VAL A 164 7.80 4.96 -7.29
CA VAL A 164 8.48 5.55 -6.13
C VAL A 164 9.99 5.34 -6.24
N LYS A 165 10.43 4.16 -6.67
CA LYS A 165 11.86 3.87 -6.90
C LYS A 165 12.48 4.85 -7.90
N VAL A 166 11.80 5.14 -9.00
CA VAL A 166 12.31 6.08 -10.03
C VAL A 166 12.23 7.54 -9.59
N LEU A 167 11.24 7.91 -8.78
CA LEU A 167 11.07 9.29 -8.34
C LEU A 167 12.02 9.68 -7.20
N LEU A 168 12.35 8.74 -6.32
CA LEU A 168 13.03 9.00 -5.05
C LEU A 168 14.45 8.40 -4.94
N LYS A 169 14.89 7.53 -5.86
CA LYS A 169 16.28 7.10 -6.00
C LYS A 169 16.90 7.72 -7.25
#